data_AF-A0A519ZAU0-F1
#
_entry.id   AF-A0A519ZAU0-F1
#
_cell.length_a   1.000
_cell.length_b   1.000
_cell.length_c   1.000
_cell.angle_alpha   90.00
_cell.angle_beta   90.00
_cell.angle_gamma   90.00
#
_symmetry.space_group_name_H-M   'P 1'
#
loop_
_entity.id
_entity.type
_entity.pdbx_description
1 polymer ?
#
loop_
_entity_poly.entity_id
_entity_poly.type
_entity_poly.pdbx_seq_one_letter_code
_entity_poly.pdbx_strand_id
1 'polypeptide(L)'
;MTWLMAVMHDRRWLWATALVPVVLLLGSLGVPPMDRLLQFYDPAWWSLVTGTNKQVVLTNWELRDWWIVLADAGVLAAAMGLLAPAHRGRQLLRALLTATALLLAVSCVGTVLLRSVLITQVQPWRVLWLTHLLAAALAPFVMWRLWQKQGLWRLASAFIALSLLDGQSSSGYGGPLLLGGLLSAGLAWRGVAVSRTVLNLLLVLCALGVVAYSGAHLLLQLERISWLQPNAGLVTRLARAATEPLIGVGLVAALWACASSGSLRQGTALALSGLSLCLAVGVWDRRDSFSRLVESPPPKTPFTELIPANATVYWPDNLAAIWSLLGRASHYSRHQAAGMLFSQATAQTFAPLRLAYKPIDEARDPCVMGVALGGTPEMLAACATPITQGSRASSMGL
;
A
#
# COMPACT_ATOMS: atom_id res chain seq x y z
N MET A 1 -4.28 -5.84 -22.81
CA MET A 1 -5.12 -7.07 -22.65
C MET A 1 -5.92 -7.38 -23.91
N THR A 2 -6.50 -6.37 -24.58
CA THR A 2 -7.20 -6.51 -25.88
C THR A 2 -6.34 -7.14 -26.99
N TRP A 3 -5.08 -6.70 -27.17
CA TRP A 3 -4.19 -7.27 -28.19
C TRP A 3 -3.86 -8.76 -27.94
N LEU A 4 -3.58 -9.15 -26.71
CA LEU A 4 -3.30 -10.57 -26.39
C LEU A 4 -4.51 -11.46 -26.64
N MET A 5 -5.73 -10.99 -26.32
CA MET A 5 -6.96 -11.69 -26.67
C MET A 5 -7.15 -11.77 -28.19
N ALA A 6 -6.80 -10.70 -28.92
CA ALA A 6 -6.83 -10.69 -30.37
C ALA A 6 -5.84 -11.70 -30.97
N VAL A 7 -4.62 -11.82 -30.43
CA VAL A 7 -3.62 -12.83 -30.81
C VAL A 7 -4.10 -14.26 -30.55
N MET A 8 -4.79 -14.49 -29.42
CA MET A 8 -5.36 -15.80 -29.10
C MET A 8 -6.48 -16.19 -30.05
N HIS A 9 -7.27 -15.23 -30.53
CA HIS A 9 -8.34 -15.46 -31.49
C HIS A 9 -7.81 -15.59 -32.93
N ASP A 10 -6.86 -14.73 -33.32
CA ASP A 10 -6.20 -14.73 -34.62
C ASP A 10 -4.71 -14.40 -34.47
N ARG A 11 -3.84 -15.36 -34.81
CA ARG A 11 -2.39 -15.21 -34.74
C ARG A 11 -1.84 -14.10 -35.63
N ARG A 12 -2.58 -13.62 -36.62
CA ARG A 12 -2.17 -12.49 -37.48
C ARG A 12 -1.97 -11.20 -36.68
N TRP A 13 -2.59 -11.05 -35.52
CA TRP A 13 -2.30 -9.92 -34.63
C TRP A 13 -0.85 -9.90 -34.13
N LEU A 14 -0.11 -11.01 -34.22
CA LEU A 14 1.33 -11.01 -33.98
C LEU A 14 2.09 -10.11 -34.95
N TRP A 15 1.59 -9.87 -36.17
CA TRP A 15 2.21 -8.92 -37.10
C TRP A 15 2.26 -7.49 -36.56
N ALA A 16 1.42 -7.13 -35.59
CA ALA A 16 1.53 -5.84 -34.92
C ALA A 16 2.87 -5.66 -34.17
N THR A 17 3.56 -6.76 -33.79
CA THR A 17 4.91 -6.66 -33.21
C THR A 17 5.94 -6.18 -34.22
N ALA A 18 5.67 -6.30 -35.53
CA ALA A 18 6.52 -5.73 -36.57
C ALA A 18 6.54 -4.18 -36.53
N LEU A 19 5.60 -3.54 -35.83
CA LEU A 19 5.64 -2.09 -35.58
C LEU A 19 6.70 -1.71 -34.54
N VAL A 20 7.10 -2.64 -33.66
CA VAL A 20 8.11 -2.36 -32.62
C VAL A 20 9.43 -1.88 -33.21
N PRO A 21 10.08 -2.57 -34.18
CA PRO A 21 11.32 -2.08 -34.76
C PRO A 21 11.15 -0.73 -35.49
N VAL A 22 10.00 -0.49 -36.14
CA VAL A 22 9.72 0.80 -36.78
C VAL A 22 9.63 1.91 -35.74
N VAL A 23 8.93 1.69 -34.64
CA VAL A 23 8.81 2.63 -33.53
C VAL A 23 10.16 2.90 -32.86
N LEU A 24 10.99 1.87 -32.68
CA LEU A 24 12.35 2.00 -32.16
C LEU A 24 13.26 2.79 -33.11
N LEU A 25 13.14 2.56 -34.42
CA LEU A 25 13.88 3.31 -35.44
C LEU A 25 13.46 4.79 -35.46
N LEU A 26 12.16 5.07 -35.41
CA LEU A 26 11.68 6.45 -35.32
C LEU A 26 12.17 7.12 -34.02
N GLY A 27 12.21 6.39 -32.92
CA GLY A 27 12.76 6.87 -31.65
C GLY A 27 14.28 7.14 -31.73
N SER A 28 15.05 6.29 -32.41
CA SER A 28 16.49 6.51 -32.57
C SER A 28 16.81 7.66 -33.53
N LEU A 29 15.92 7.93 -34.50
CA LEU A 29 15.98 9.10 -35.37
C LEU A 29 15.45 10.39 -34.71
N GLY A 30 14.97 10.32 -33.47
CA GLY A 30 14.48 11.50 -32.74
C GLY A 30 13.19 12.08 -33.30
N VAL A 31 12.35 11.26 -33.96
CA VAL A 31 11.09 11.72 -34.56
C VAL A 31 10.01 11.87 -33.47
N PRO A 32 9.43 13.06 -33.25
CA PRO A 32 8.34 13.22 -32.27
C PRO A 32 7.08 12.44 -32.68
N PRO A 33 6.33 11.82 -31.74
CA PRO A 33 6.53 11.81 -30.28
C PRO A 33 7.38 10.62 -29.77
N MET A 34 8.10 9.93 -30.65
CA MET A 34 8.88 8.72 -30.34
C MET A 34 10.31 9.03 -29.87
N ASP A 35 10.75 10.29 -30.00
CA ASP A 35 12.06 10.82 -29.60
C ASP A 35 12.44 10.53 -28.13
N ARG A 36 11.44 10.31 -27.26
CA ARG A 36 11.63 10.01 -25.84
C ARG A 36 11.71 8.52 -25.49
N LEU A 37 11.43 7.62 -26.43
CA LEU A 37 11.36 6.17 -26.14
C LEU A 37 12.69 5.59 -25.67
N LEU A 38 13.79 6.07 -26.26
CA LEU A 38 15.15 5.60 -26.00
C LEU A 38 15.92 6.57 -25.09
N GLN A 39 15.23 7.47 -24.39
CA GLN A 39 15.88 8.39 -23.47
C GLN A 39 16.34 7.65 -22.20
N PHE A 40 17.54 8.00 -21.74
CA PHE A 40 18.14 7.51 -20.51
C PHE A 40 18.35 8.65 -19.52
N TYR A 41 18.28 8.35 -18.22
CA TYR A 41 18.63 9.33 -17.20
C TYR A 41 20.15 9.57 -17.21
N ASP A 42 20.55 10.84 -17.32
CA ASP A 42 21.93 11.22 -17.03
C ASP A 42 22.23 11.04 -15.52
N PRO A 43 23.52 10.96 -15.11
CA PRO A 43 23.86 10.70 -13.71
C PRO A 43 23.29 11.72 -12.72
N ALA A 44 23.23 13.01 -13.08
CA ALA A 44 22.72 14.05 -12.20
C ALA A 44 21.20 13.92 -12.03
N TRP A 45 20.47 13.75 -13.13
CA TRP A 45 19.03 13.53 -13.10
C TRP A 45 18.66 12.24 -12.36
N TRP A 46 19.41 11.15 -12.60
CA TRP A 46 19.19 9.88 -11.92
C TRP A 46 19.39 9.97 -10.39
N SER A 47 20.37 10.74 -9.93
CA SER A 47 20.61 10.93 -8.49
C SER A 47 19.44 11.64 -7.80
N LEU A 48 18.81 12.59 -8.49
CA LEU A 48 17.60 13.27 -8.01
C LEU A 48 16.41 12.32 -7.97
N VAL A 49 16.21 11.52 -9.02
CA VAL A 49 15.12 10.55 -9.12
C VAL A 49 15.23 9.49 -8.03
N THR A 50 16.39 8.85 -7.87
CA THR A 50 16.61 7.81 -6.86
C THR A 50 16.45 8.34 -5.43
N GLY A 51 16.90 9.57 -5.17
CA GLY A 51 16.79 10.19 -3.86
C GLY A 51 15.37 10.60 -3.46
N THR A 52 14.48 10.88 -4.42
CA THR A 52 13.11 11.36 -4.13
C THR A 52 12.04 10.31 -4.38
N ASN A 53 12.16 9.53 -5.45
CA ASN A 53 11.15 8.56 -5.88
C ASN A 53 11.63 7.13 -5.60
N LYS A 54 11.94 6.84 -4.33
CA LYS A 54 12.54 5.56 -3.88
C LYS A 54 11.75 4.34 -4.38
N GLN A 55 10.43 4.45 -4.44
CA GLN A 55 9.53 3.35 -4.83
C GLN A 55 9.68 2.91 -6.30
N VAL A 56 10.22 3.75 -7.17
CA VAL A 56 10.38 3.39 -8.60
C VAL A 56 11.61 2.51 -8.84
N VAL A 57 12.57 2.52 -7.91
CA VAL A 57 13.84 1.81 -8.03
C VAL A 57 13.85 0.64 -7.07
N LEU A 58 13.73 -0.58 -7.59
CA LEU A 58 13.55 -1.79 -6.78
C LEU A 58 14.71 -2.05 -5.81
N THR A 59 15.92 -1.57 -6.09
CA THR A 59 17.07 -1.69 -5.18
C THR A 59 16.97 -0.76 -3.97
N ASN A 60 16.10 0.25 -4.01
CA ASN A 60 15.82 1.15 -2.89
C ASN A 60 14.66 0.65 -2.02
N TRP A 61 14.04 -0.47 -2.40
CA TRP A 61 13.00 -1.10 -1.59
C TRP A 61 13.62 -1.70 -0.34
N GLU A 62 12.90 -1.55 0.76
CA GLU A 62 13.29 -2.15 2.02
C GLU A 62 13.01 -3.65 1.99
N LEU A 63 13.68 -4.40 2.86
CA LEU A 63 13.44 -5.85 2.99
C LEU A 63 11.95 -6.16 3.28
N ARG A 64 11.28 -5.24 3.97
CA ARG A 64 9.84 -5.30 4.24
C ARG A 64 8.99 -5.30 2.96
N ASP A 65 9.32 -4.47 1.97
CA ASP A 65 8.56 -4.38 0.72
C ASP A 65 8.61 -5.73 -0.01
N TRP A 66 9.77 -6.38 -0.01
CA TRP A 66 9.95 -7.72 -0.56
C TRP A 66 9.13 -8.78 0.18
N TRP A 67 8.97 -8.68 1.50
CA TRP A 67 8.11 -9.59 2.25
C TRP A 67 6.64 -9.50 1.85
N ILE A 68 6.14 -8.29 1.56
CA ILE A 68 4.77 -8.10 1.07
C ILE A 68 4.60 -8.79 -0.29
N VAL A 69 5.54 -8.56 -1.22
CA VAL A 69 5.51 -9.20 -2.54
C VAL A 69 5.54 -10.72 -2.45
N LEU A 70 6.42 -11.25 -1.59
CA LEU A 70 6.57 -12.70 -1.39
C LEU A 70 5.34 -13.31 -0.68
N ALA A 71 4.73 -12.59 0.26
CA ALA A 71 3.50 -13.03 0.91
C ALA A 71 2.34 -13.12 -0.10
N ASP A 72 2.14 -12.07 -0.92
CA ASP A 72 1.11 -12.06 -1.95
C ASP A 72 1.32 -13.19 -2.97
N ALA A 73 2.55 -13.32 -3.50
CA ALA A 73 2.90 -14.40 -4.43
C ALA A 73 2.72 -15.79 -3.80
N GLY A 74 3.07 -15.95 -2.52
CA GLY A 74 2.90 -17.17 -1.75
C GLY A 74 1.43 -17.57 -1.59
N VAL A 75 0.55 -16.62 -1.26
CA VAL A 75 -0.90 -16.84 -1.17
C VAL A 75 -1.46 -17.27 -2.53
N LEU A 76 -1.10 -16.59 -3.63
CA LEU A 76 -1.56 -16.95 -4.97
C LEU A 76 -1.05 -18.34 -5.41
N ALA A 77 0.21 -18.67 -5.10
CA ALA A 77 0.78 -19.98 -5.39
C ALA A 77 0.09 -21.09 -4.58
N ALA A 78 -0.19 -20.85 -3.30
CA ALA A 78 -0.94 -21.77 -2.45
C ALA A 78 -2.38 -21.95 -2.97
N ALA A 79 -3.07 -20.88 -3.34
CA ALA A 79 -4.40 -20.94 -3.95
C ALA A 79 -4.37 -21.78 -5.24
N MET A 80 -3.39 -21.57 -6.11
CA MET A 80 -3.21 -22.35 -7.34
C MET A 80 -3.01 -23.85 -7.06
N GLY A 81 -2.24 -24.21 -6.02
CA GLY A 81 -2.03 -25.59 -5.60
C GLY A 81 -3.26 -26.25 -4.94
N LEU A 82 -4.14 -25.46 -4.34
CA LEU A 82 -5.38 -25.93 -3.71
C LEU A 82 -6.56 -26.05 -4.68
N LEU A 83 -6.50 -25.39 -5.84
CA LEU A 83 -7.50 -25.51 -6.89
C LEU A 83 -7.31 -26.80 -7.72
N ALA A 84 -8.42 -27.37 -8.17
CA ALA A 84 -8.41 -28.54 -9.06
C ALA A 84 -7.62 -28.24 -10.36
N PRO A 85 -6.87 -29.22 -10.92
CA PRO A 85 -6.01 -29.00 -12.09
C PRO A 85 -6.71 -28.37 -13.31
N ALA A 86 -7.96 -28.74 -13.58
CA ALA A 86 -8.74 -28.24 -14.71
C ALA A 86 -9.41 -26.87 -14.46
N HIS A 87 -9.25 -26.29 -13.27
CA HIS A 87 -9.94 -25.04 -12.92
C HIS A 87 -9.31 -23.84 -13.64
N ARG A 88 -10.10 -23.09 -14.43
CA ARG A 88 -9.66 -21.90 -15.17
C ARG A 88 -8.93 -20.87 -14.28
N GLY A 89 -9.32 -20.78 -13.00
CA GLY A 89 -8.63 -19.93 -12.01
C GLY A 89 -7.13 -20.21 -11.89
N ARG A 90 -6.66 -21.46 -12.08
CA ARG A 90 -5.22 -21.77 -12.07
C ARG A 90 -4.47 -21.11 -13.21
N GLN A 91 -5.09 -21.02 -14.40
CA GLN A 91 -4.49 -20.35 -15.54
C GLN A 91 -4.36 -18.84 -15.27
N LEU A 92 -5.40 -18.21 -14.71
CA LEU A 92 -5.35 -16.80 -14.29
C LEU A 92 -4.24 -16.56 -13.26
N LEU A 93 -4.16 -17.39 -12.21
CA LEU A 93 -3.14 -17.26 -11.17
C LEU A 93 -1.74 -17.44 -11.73
N ARG A 94 -1.52 -18.44 -12.59
CA ARG A 94 -0.24 -18.64 -13.27
C ARG A 94 0.13 -17.46 -14.16
N ALA A 95 -0.83 -16.93 -14.93
CA ALA A 95 -0.61 -15.78 -15.79
C ALA A 95 -0.23 -14.54 -14.97
N LEU A 96 -0.94 -14.27 -13.86
CA LEU A 96 -0.65 -13.15 -12.98
C LEU A 96 0.73 -13.29 -12.31
N LEU A 97 1.03 -14.45 -11.70
CA LEU A 97 2.36 -14.69 -11.10
C LEU A 97 3.50 -14.53 -12.11
N THR A 98 3.29 -15.02 -13.34
CA THR A 98 4.26 -14.88 -14.43
C THR A 98 4.42 -13.42 -14.84
N ALA A 99 3.32 -12.68 -15.01
CA ALA A 99 3.33 -11.26 -15.32
C ALA A 99 4.01 -10.45 -14.22
N THR A 100 3.76 -10.76 -12.95
CA THR A 100 4.39 -10.10 -11.80
C THR A 100 5.90 -10.32 -11.82
N ALA A 101 6.36 -11.56 -11.98
CA ALA A 101 7.80 -11.84 -12.07
C ALA A 101 8.47 -11.14 -13.26
N LEU A 102 7.86 -11.20 -14.45
CA LEU A 102 8.41 -10.58 -15.65
C LEU A 102 8.44 -9.05 -15.57
N LEU A 103 7.36 -8.40 -15.09
CA LEU A 103 7.32 -6.95 -15.00
C LEU A 103 8.17 -6.39 -13.86
N LEU A 104 8.39 -7.15 -12.78
CA LEU A 104 9.41 -6.82 -11.78
C LEU A 104 10.82 -6.96 -12.36
N ALA A 105 11.11 -8.01 -13.13
CA ALA A 105 12.40 -8.15 -13.82
C ALA A 105 12.63 -7.00 -14.81
N VAL A 106 11.62 -6.63 -15.61
CA VAL A 106 11.67 -5.46 -16.52
C VAL A 106 11.89 -4.18 -15.74
N SER A 107 11.21 -3.99 -14.60
CA SER A 107 11.43 -2.83 -13.73
C SER A 107 12.86 -2.79 -13.20
N CYS A 108 13.41 -3.94 -12.77
CA CYS A 108 14.79 -4.05 -12.29
C CYS A 108 15.79 -3.69 -13.40
N VAL A 109 15.71 -4.34 -14.56
CA VAL A 109 16.60 -4.08 -15.71
C VAL A 109 16.47 -2.63 -16.17
N GLY A 110 15.24 -2.14 -16.33
CA GLY A 110 14.97 -0.80 -16.81
C GLY A 110 15.47 0.31 -15.88
N THR A 111 15.33 0.13 -14.57
CA THR A 111 15.75 1.15 -13.58
C THR A 111 17.21 1.02 -13.16
N VAL A 112 17.70 -0.20 -12.90
CA VAL A 112 19.04 -0.44 -12.34
C VAL A 112 20.10 -0.46 -13.42
N LEU A 113 19.89 -1.25 -14.48
CA LEU A 113 20.91 -1.45 -15.52
C LEU A 113 20.85 -0.38 -16.59
N LEU A 114 19.65 -0.14 -17.14
CA LEU A 114 19.49 0.74 -18.29
C LEU A 114 19.28 2.20 -17.90
N ARG A 115 18.68 2.48 -16.74
CA ARG A 115 18.19 3.83 -16.37
C ARG A 115 17.32 4.42 -17.48
N SER A 116 16.44 3.60 -18.06
CA SER A 116 15.53 4.00 -19.11
C SER A 116 14.43 4.89 -18.54
N VAL A 117 14.26 6.08 -19.13
CA VAL A 117 13.22 7.04 -18.75
C VAL A 117 11.84 6.43 -18.97
N LEU A 118 11.59 5.83 -20.13
CA LEU A 118 10.31 5.22 -20.48
C LEU A 118 9.92 4.11 -19.50
N ILE A 119 10.81 3.12 -19.27
CA ILE A 119 10.47 1.98 -18.39
C ILE A 119 10.20 2.46 -16.96
N THR A 120 11.03 3.40 -16.48
CA THR A 120 10.87 3.98 -15.15
C THR A 120 9.54 4.74 -15.01
N GLN A 121 9.12 5.48 -16.04
CA GLN A 121 7.85 6.22 -16.06
C GLN A 121 6.61 5.33 -16.19
N VAL A 122 6.69 4.23 -16.95
CA VAL A 122 5.59 3.26 -17.09
C VAL A 122 5.30 2.53 -15.77
N GLN A 123 6.29 2.45 -14.87
CA GLN A 123 6.20 1.79 -13.57
C GLN A 123 5.63 0.35 -13.65
N PRO A 124 6.28 -0.59 -14.38
CA PRO A 124 5.74 -1.94 -14.60
C PRO A 124 5.48 -2.72 -13.29
N TRP A 125 6.22 -2.39 -12.22
CA TRP A 125 6.02 -2.93 -10.88
C TRP A 125 4.59 -2.71 -10.32
N ARG A 126 3.79 -1.77 -10.87
CA ARG A 126 2.38 -1.56 -10.49
C ARG A 126 1.48 -2.79 -10.71
N VAL A 127 1.93 -3.80 -11.45
CA VAL A 127 1.29 -5.13 -11.49
C VAL A 127 1.07 -5.72 -10.07
N LEU A 128 1.88 -5.30 -9.09
CA LEU A 128 1.70 -5.68 -7.70
C LEU A 128 0.34 -5.28 -7.13
N TRP A 129 -0.32 -4.23 -7.62
CA TRP A 129 -1.67 -3.89 -7.16
C TRP A 129 -2.69 -4.98 -7.51
N LEU A 130 -2.60 -5.54 -8.71
CA LEU A 130 -3.44 -6.67 -9.13
C LEU A 130 -3.09 -7.95 -8.37
N THR A 131 -1.80 -8.16 -8.13
CA THR A 131 -1.28 -9.30 -7.35
C THR A 131 -1.83 -9.26 -5.93
N HIS A 132 -1.68 -8.12 -5.26
CA HIS A 132 -2.14 -7.87 -3.91
C HIS A 132 -3.65 -7.98 -3.79
N LEU A 133 -4.40 -7.34 -4.69
CA LEU A 133 -5.87 -7.41 -4.71
C LEU A 133 -6.37 -8.86 -4.78
N LEU A 134 -5.80 -9.66 -5.68
CA LEU A 134 -6.21 -11.06 -5.83
C LEU A 134 -5.72 -11.92 -4.67
N ALA A 135 -4.54 -11.64 -4.12
CA ALA A 135 -4.01 -12.34 -2.95
C ALA A 135 -4.91 -12.09 -1.72
N ALA A 136 -5.28 -10.85 -1.45
CA ALA A 136 -6.18 -10.49 -0.36
C ALA A 136 -7.56 -11.17 -0.52
N ALA A 137 -8.10 -11.21 -1.76
CA ALA A 137 -9.37 -11.87 -2.05
C ALA A 137 -9.33 -13.39 -1.85
N LEU A 138 -8.19 -14.04 -2.15
CA LEU A 138 -8.03 -15.50 -2.05
C LEU A 138 -7.46 -15.97 -0.71
N ALA A 139 -6.89 -15.08 0.10
CA ALA A 139 -6.31 -15.42 1.38
C ALA A 139 -7.28 -16.19 2.30
N PRO A 140 -8.56 -15.77 2.49
CA PRO A 140 -9.51 -16.53 3.31
C PRO A 140 -9.72 -17.97 2.82
N PHE A 141 -9.81 -18.16 1.51
CA PHE A 141 -9.94 -19.49 0.90
C PHE A 141 -8.71 -20.36 1.19
N VAL A 142 -7.50 -19.81 1.01
CA VAL A 142 -6.25 -20.52 1.28
C VAL A 142 -6.15 -20.89 2.75
N MET A 143 -6.34 -19.93 3.65
CA MET A 143 -6.30 -20.13 5.10
C MET A 143 -7.27 -21.23 5.53
N TRP A 144 -8.52 -21.15 5.08
CA TRP A 144 -9.52 -22.17 5.37
C TRP A 144 -9.11 -23.57 4.91
N ARG A 145 -8.66 -23.70 3.65
CA ARG A 145 -8.24 -24.99 3.10
C ARG A 145 -7.03 -25.57 3.81
N LEU A 146 -6.06 -24.75 4.19
CA LEU A 146 -4.91 -25.17 4.98
C LEU A 146 -5.35 -25.58 6.40
N TRP A 147 -6.28 -24.85 7.00
CA TRP A 147 -6.81 -25.17 8.33
C TRP A 147 -7.50 -26.54 8.39
N GLN A 148 -8.22 -26.90 7.32
CA GLN A 148 -8.89 -28.20 7.20
C GLN A 148 -7.92 -29.39 7.10
N LYS A 149 -6.70 -29.17 6.61
CA LYS A 149 -5.67 -30.23 6.49
C LYS A 149 -5.05 -30.66 7.82
N GLN A 150 -5.37 -29.99 8.93
CA GLN A 150 -4.87 -30.31 10.29
C GLN A 150 -3.34 -30.19 10.44
N GLY A 151 -2.83 -30.43 11.65
CA GLY A 151 -1.38 -30.50 11.90
C GLY A 151 -0.65 -29.18 11.59
N LEU A 152 0.54 -29.29 11.01
CA LEU A 152 1.37 -28.16 10.61
C LEU A 152 0.73 -27.26 9.54
N TRP A 153 -0.26 -27.74 8.77
CA TRP A 153 -1.00 -26.90 7.83
C TRP A 153 -1.86 -25.84 8.52
N ARG A 154 -2.40 -26.15 9.72
CA ARG A 154 -3.10 -25.16 10.55
C ARG A 154 -2.16 -24.06 11.03
N LEU A 155 -0.96 -24.46 11.45
CA LEU A 155 0.05 -23.51 11.88
C LEU A 155 0.50 -22.60 10.73
N ALA A 156 0.70 -23.17 9.53
CA ALA A 156 0.98 -22.38 8.33
C ALA A 156 -0.12 -21.35 8.03
N SER A 157 -1.40 -21.75 8.15
CA SER A 157 -2.53 -20.84 8.03
C SER A 157 -2.51 -19.70 9.06
N ALA A 158 -2.16 -20.00 10.31
CA ALA A 158 -2.08 -18.99 11.37
C ALA A 158 -0.96 -17.97 11.12
N PHE A 159 0.20 -18.44 10.65
CA PHE A 159 1.31 -17.56 10.26
C PHE A 159 0.98 -16.69 9.05
N ILE A 160 0.28 -17.23 8.04
CA ILE A 160 -0.20 -16.43 6.90
C ILE A 160 -1.14 -15.33 7.39
N ALA A 161 -2.09 -15.65 8.28
CA ALA A 161 -2.99 -14.67 8.85
C ALA A 161 -2.21 -13.54 9.57
N LEU A 162 -1.26 -13.90 10.44
CA LEU A 162 -0.40 -12.93 11.12
C LEU A 162 0.44 -12.07 10.16
N SER A 163 1.00 -12.67 9.11
CA SER A 163 1.80 -11.96 8.11
C SER A 163 0.96 -10.92 7.35
N LEU A 164 -0.28 -11.27 6.98
CA LEU A 164 -1.22 -10.33 6.33
C LEU A 164 -1.65 -9.20 7.28
N LEU A 165 -1.78 -9.49 8.58
CA LEU A 165 -2.06 -8.47 9.59
C LEU A 165 -0.89 -7.48 9.73
N ASP A 166 0.35 -7.98 9.84
CA ASP A 166 1.56 -7.15 9.92
C ASP A 166 1.72 -6.21 8.71
N GLY A 167 1.35 -6.69 7.52
CA GLY A 167 1.34 -5.89 6.30
C GLY A 167 0.55 -4.58 6.42
N GLN A 168 -0.47 -4.53 7.28
CA GLN A 168 -1.31 -3.35 7.51
C GLN A 168 -0.71 -2.33 8.50
N SER A 169 0.03 -2.77 9.53
CA SER A 169 0.58 -1.83 10.54
C SER A 169 1.95 -1.29 10.24
N SER A 170 2.67 -1.88 9.29
CA SER A 170 4.08 -1.55 9.06
C SER A 170 5.06 -1.99 10.15
N SER A 171 4.72 -2.98 11.01
CA SER A 171 5.58 -3.39 12.12
C SER A 171 6.87 -4.15 11.75
N GLY A 172 7.04 -4.54 10.49
CA GLY A 172 8.30 -5.13 9.99
C GLY A 172 8.51 -6.60 10.35
N TYR A 173 7.56 -7.24 11.05
CA TYR A 173 7.63 -8.65 11.42
C TYR A 173 7.10 -9.60 10.32
N GLY A 174 6.62 -9.06 9.20
CA GLY A 174 6.04 -9.82 8.10
C GLY A 174 6.97 -10.90 7.54
N GLY A 175 8.28 -10.65 7.51
CA GLY A 175 9.29 -11.61 7.05
C GLY A 175 9.39 -12.86 7.92
N PRO A 176 9.73 -12.74 9.22
CA PRO A 176 9.71 -13.87 10.15
C PRO A 176 8.40 -14.65 10.15
N LEU A 177 7.25 -13.96 10.09
CA LEU A 177 5.94 -14.60 10.05
C LEU A 177 5.72 -15.40 8.74
N LEU A 178 6.10 -14.83 7.60
CA LEU A 178 6.05 -15.51 6.31
C LEU A 178 6.96 -16.75 6.30
N LEU A 179 8.18 -16.64 6.80
CA LEU A 179 9.12 -17.76 6.92
C LEU A 179 8.57 -18.86 7.84
N GLY A 180 7.95 -18.51 8.96
CA GLY A 180 7.25 -19.46 9.84
C GLY A 180 6.13 -20.20 9.12
N GLY A 181 5.36 -19.50 8.29
CA GLY A 181 4.33 -20.09 7.43
C GLY A 181 4.89 -21.05 6.38
N LEU A 182 5.93 -20.64 5.67
CA LEU A 182 6.61 -21.45 4.65
C LEU A 182 7.28 -22.69 5.24
N LEU A 183 7.96 -22.54 6.39
CA LEU A 183 8.58 -23.64 7.10
C LEU A 183 7.53 -24.66 7.57
N SER A 184 6.44 -24.18 8.18
CA SER A 184 5.34 -25.03 8.62
C SER A 184 4.73 -25.80 7.44
N ALA A 185 4.48 -25.13 6.32
CA ALA A 185 3.97 -25.76 5.11
C ALA A 185 4.95 -26.78 4.50
N GLY A 186 6.25 -26.46 4.44
CA GLY A 186 7.29 -27.34 3.92
C GLY A 186 7.48 -28.61 4.77
N LEU A 187 7.46 -28.46 6.10
CA LEU A 187 7.49 -29.60 7.03
C LEU A 187 6.23 -30.45 6.94
N ALA A 188 5.05 -29.82 6.80
CA ALA A 188 3.80 -30.52 6.59
C ALA A 188 3.81 -31.33 5.27
N TRP A 189 4.39 -30.75 4.21
CA TRP A 189 4.52 -31.41 2.92
C TRP A 189 5.47 -32.61 2.97
N ARG A 190 6.52 -32.56 3.80
CA ARG A 190 7.41 -33.69 4.07
C ARG A 190 6.83 -34.74 5.03
N GLY A 191 5.59 -34.57 5.50
CA GLY A 191 4.96 -35.50 6.43
C GLY A 191 5.58 -35.50 7.83
N VAL A 192 6.28 -34.44 8.22
CA VAL A 192 6.89 -34.34 9.55
C VAL A 192 5.80 -34.28 10.61
N ALA A 193 5.79 -35.27 11.51
CA ALA A 193 4.88 -35.30 12.64
C ALA A 193 5.39 -34.40 13.77
N VAL A 194 4.51 -33.56 14.31
CA VAL A 194 4.77 -32.74 15.49
C VAL A 194 3.76 -33.10 16.56
N SER A 195 4.20 -33.11 17.83
CA SER A 195 3.31 -33.43 18.94
C SER A 195 2.13 -32.45 18.99
N ARG A 196 0.95 -32.97 19.35
CA ARG A 196 -0.28 -32.15 19.45
C ARG A 196 -0.11 -31.01 20.46
N THR A 197 0.62 -31.25 21.54
CA THR A 197 0.91 -30.24 22.58
C THR A 197 1.70 -29.07 22.02
N VAL A 198 2.79 -29.33 21.29
CA VAL A 198 3.61 -28.27 20.69
C VAL A 198 2.80 -27.49 19.65
N LEU A 199 2.05 -28.20 18.79
CA LEU A 199 1.20 -27.56 17.80
C LEU A 199 0.15 -26.64 18.44
N ASN A 200 -0.55 -27.12 19.47
CA ASN A 200 -1.58 -26.33 20.16
C ASN A 200 -0.96 -25.13 20.86
N LEU A 201 0.20 -25.29 21.51
CA LEU A 201 0.92 -24.17 22.13
C LEU A 201 1.25 -23.09 21.09
N LEU A 202 1.81 -23.47 19.93
CA LEU A 202 2.14 -22.53 18.87
C LEU A 202 0.90 -21.83 18.30
N LEU A 203 -0.21 -22.55 18.14
CA LEU A 203 -1.49 -21.97 17.70
C LEU A 203 -2.05 -20.98 18.72
N VAL A 204 -1.98 -21.31 20.02
CA VAL A 204 -2.38 -20.39 21.11
C VAL A 204 -1.51 -19.14 21.09
N LEU A 205 -0.19 -19.27 20.93
CA LEU A 205 0.71 -18.12 20.81
C LEU A 205 0.39 -17.27 19.59
N CYS A 206 0.08 -17.89 18.44
CA CYS A 206 -0.38 -17.15 17.26
C CYS A 206 -1.68 -16.40 17.54
N ALA A 207 -2.66 -17.04 18.17
CA ALA A 207 -3.93 -16.42 18.53
C ALA A 207 -3.75 -15.24 19.51
N LEU A 208 -2.92 -15.41 20.55
CA LEU A 208 -2.55 -14.34 21.47
C LEU A 208 -1.85 -13.19 20.74
N GLY A 209 -0.96 -13.49 19.78
CA GLY A 209 -0.33 -12.50 18.93
C GLY A 209 -1.34 -11.68 18.12
N VAL A 210 -2.33 -12.35 17.50
CA VAL A 210 -3.41 -11.66 16.77
C VAL A 210 -4.22 -10.77 17.72
N VAL A 211 -4.57 -11.26 18.91
CA VAL A 211 -5.32 -10.52 19.95
C VAL A 211 -4.55 -9.29 20.43
N ALA A 212 -3.30 -9.47 20.85
CA ALA A 212 -2.47 -8.39 21.34
C ALA A 212 -2.26 -7.32 20.26
N TYR A 213 -1.93 -7.76 19.03
CA TYR A 213 -1.73 -6.86 17.90
C TYR A 213 -2.98 -6.06 17.55
N SER A 214 -4.13 -6.72 17.39
CA SER A 214 -5.37 -6.04 17.03
C SER A 214 -5.86 -5.13 18.15
N GLY A 215 -5.63 -5.49 19.42
CA GLY A 215 -5.91 -4.64 20.57
C GLY A 215 -5.04 -3.37 20.56
N ALA A 216 -3.73 -3.52 20.35
CA ALA A 216 -2.82 -2.39 20.24
C ALA A 216 -3.15 -1.48 19.04
N HIS A 217 -3.42 -2.08 17.87
CA HIS A 217 -3.81 -1.32 16.68
C HIS A 217 -5.14 -0.58 16.88
N LEU A 218 -6.14 -1.22 17.47
CA LEU A 218 -7.41 -0.57 17.81
C LEU A 218 -7.20 0.62 18.75
N LEU A 219 -6.38 0.47 19.80
CA LEU A 219 -6.08 1.56 20.73
C LEU A 219 -5.43 2.74 20.00
N LEU A 220 -4.43 2.47 19.15
CA LEU A 220 -3.79 3.49 18.32
C LEU A 220 -4.76 4.15 17.34
N GLN A 221 -5.70 3.41 16.76
CA GLN A 221 -6.73 3.98 15.87
C GLN A 221 -7.73 4.83 16.64
N LEU A 222 -8.16 4.40 17.83
CA LEU A 222 -9.08 5.16 18.68
C LEU A 222 -8.45 6.46 19.17
N GLU A 223 -7.17 6.40 19.55
CA GLU A 223 -6.37 7.57 19.85
C GLU A 223 -6.28 8.45 18.60
N ARG A 224 -5.85 7.93 17.45
CA ARG A 224 -5.79 8.72 16.23
C ARG A 224 -7.13 9.38 15.85
N ILE A 225 -8.26 8.72 16.07
CA ILE A 225 -9.59 9.32 15.89
C ILE A 225 -9.83 10.45 16.89
N SER A 226 -9.60 10.23 18.19
CA SER A 226 -9.86 11.27 19.20
C SER A 226 -9.02 12.52 18.95
N TRP A 227 -7.86 12.37 18.33
CA TRP A 227 -6.96 13.46 17.97
C TRP A 227 -7.33 14.14 16.65
N LEU A 228 -7.47 13.39 15.55
CA LEU A 228 -7.71 13.96 14.22
C LEU A 228 -9.18 14.34 13.99
N GLN A 229 -10.10 13.75 14.74
CA GLN A 229 -11.53 13.92 14.59
C GLN A 229 -12.19 13.92 15.97
N PRO A 230 -11.93 14.93 16.84
CA PRO A 230 -12.49 14.95 18.19
C PRO A 230 -14.03 14.90 18.18
N ASN A 231 -14.63 15.47 17.14
CA ASN A 231 -16.08 15.48 16.89
C ASN A 231 -16.60 14.23 16.15
N ALA A 232 -15.78 13.19 15.96
CA ALA A 232 -16.25 11.93 15.38
C ALA A 232 -17.31 11.31 16.30
N GLY A 233 -18.54 11.24 15.78
CA GLY A 233 -19.66 10.61 16.46
C GLY A 233 -19.43 9.11 16.71
N LEU A 234 -20.27 8.53 17.56
CA LEU A 234 -20.19 7.12 17.95
C LEU A 234 -20.18 6.17 16.75
N VAL A 235 -20.99 6.46 15.72
CA VAL A 235 -21.09 5.64 14.50
C VAL A 235 -19.75 5.53 13.79
N THR A 236 -19.01 6.63 13.61
CA THR A 236 -17.69 6.64 12.97
C THR A 236 -16.68 5.84 13.78
N ARG A 237 -16.69 5.99 15.11
CA ARG A 237 -15.80 5.23 16.02
C ARG A 237 -16.09 3.73 15.95
N LEU A 238 -17.37 3.34 16.00
CA LEU A 238 -17.79 1.94 15.86
C LEU A 238 -17.47 1.38 14.47
N ALA A 239 -17.66 2.16 13.40
CA ALA A 239 -17.32 1.75 12.05
C ALA A 239 -15.81 1.51 11.87
N ARG A 240 -14.96 2.31 12.54
CA ARG A 240 -13.52 2.12 12.53
C ARG A 240 -13.09 0.91 13.38
N ALA A 241 -13.69 0.73 14.54
CA ALA A 241 -13.49 -0.47 15.33
C ALA A 241 -13.94 -1.74 14.59
N ALA A 242 -15.05 -1.67 13.84
CA ALA A 242 -15.54 -2.79 13.03
C ALA A 242 -14.60 -3.17 11.87
N THR A 243 -13.73 -2.25 11.43
CA THR A 243 -12.68 -2.56 10.45
C THR A 243 -11.43 -3.18 11.07
N GLU A 244 -11.36 -3.30 12.39
CA GLU A 244 -10.29 -4.05 13.03
C GLU A 244 -10.38 -5.53 12.66
N PRO A 245 -9.29 -6.17 12.23
CA PRO A 245 -9.33 -7.52 11.68
C PRO A 245 -9.99 -8.55 12.61
N LEU A 246 -9.75 -8.50 13.92
CA LEU A 246 -10.40 -9.42 14.86
C LEU A 246 -11.90 -9.22 15.00
N ILE A 247 -12.34 -7.96 15.03
CA ILE A 247 -13.75 -7.63 15.14
C ILE A 247 -14.44 -8.06 13.85
N GLY A 248 -13.88 -7.71 12.69
CA GLY A 248 -14.38 -8.12 11.39
C GLY A 248 -14.45 -9.65 11.24
N VAL A 249 -13.37 -10.37 11.55
CA VAL A 249 -13.34 -11.84 11.49
C VAL A 249 -14.32 -12.46 12.47
N GLY A 250 -14.41 -11.95 13.70
CA GLY A 250 -15.36 -12.41 14.71
C GLY A 250 -16.81 -12.25 14.27
N LEU A 251 -17.15 -11.10 13.68
CA LEU A 251 -18.48 -10.83 13.13
C LEU A 251 -18.80 -11.78 11.97
N VAL A 252 -17.87 -11.97 11.03
CA VAL A 252 -18.05 -12.91 9.91
C VAL A 252 -18.23 -14.34 10.40
N ALA A 253 -17.42 -14.77 11.38
CA ALA A 253 -17.53 -16.09 11.97
C ALA A 253 -18.88 -16.29 12.69
N ALA A 254 -19.35 -15.29 13.42
CA ALA A 254 -20.66 -15.32 14.07
C ALA A 254 -21.80 -15.42 13.05
N LEU A 255 -21.76 -14.60 11.98
CA LEU A 255 -22.73 -14.65 10.89
C LEU A 255 -22.75 -16.01 10.20
N TRP A 256 -21.56 -16.58 9.95
CA TRP A 256 -21.42 -17.91 9.36
C TRP A 256 -22.00 -19.00 10.27
N ALA A 257 -21.68 -18.97 11.56
CA ALA A 257 -22.21 -19.92 12.53
C ALA A 257 -23.75 -19.84 12.60
N CYS A 258 -24.32 -18.64 12.58
CA CYS A 258 -25.76 -18.44 12.47
C CYS A 258 -26.31 -19.06 11.17
N ALA A 259 -25.73 -18.75 10.01
CA ALA A 259 -26.17 -19.27 8.71
C ALA A 259 -26.11 -20.81 8.60
N SER A 260 -25.22 -21.46 9.35
CA SER A 260 -25.05 -22.91 9.29
C SER A 260 -26.14 -23.72 10.03
N SER A 261 -26.99 -23.08 10.82
CA SER A 261 -27.83 -23.75 11.84
C SER A 261 -29.34 -23.77 11.53
N GLY A 262 -29.74 -23.67 10.26
CA GLY A 262 -31.15 -23.79 9.81
C GLY A 262 -31.67 -22.55 9.06
N SER A 263 -32.80 -22.70 8.35
CA SER A 263 -33.34 -21.70 7.41
C SER A 263 -33.67 -20.34 8.05
N LEU A 264 -34.24 -20.32 9.26
CA LEU A 264 -34.53 -19.08 9.97
C LEU A 264 -33.24 -18.31 10.29
N ARG A 265 -32.18 -19.01 10.72
CA ARG A 265 -30.88 -18.41 11.05
C ARG A 265 -30.08 -18.00 9.81
N GLN A 266 -30.33 -18.64 8.66
CA GLN A 266 -29.86 -18.16 7.36
C GLN A 266 -30.49 -16.82 7.00
N GLY A 267 -31.82 -16.71 7.18
CA GLY A 267 -32.53 -15.44 7.00
C GLY A 267 -31.97 -14.33 7.88
N THR A 268 -31.72 -14.60 9.16
CA THR A 268 -31.11 -13.60 10.05
C THR A 268 -29.67 -13.25 9.67
N ALA A 269 -28.84 -14.23 9.29
CA ALA A 269 -27.48 -13.97 8.83
C ALA A 269 -27.46 -13.11 7.55
N LEU A 270 -28.32 -13.41 6.57
CA LEU A 270 -28.48 -12.59 5.37
C LEU A 270 -28.96 -11.18 5.70
N ALA A 271 -29.94 -11.03 6.59
CA ALA A 271 -30.44 -9.73 7.01
C ALA A 271 -29.35 -8.90 7.72
N LEU A 272 -28.57 -9.52 8.61
CA LEU A 272 -27.44 -8.87 9.29
C LEU A 272 -26.32 -8.52 8.31
N SER A 273 -25.96 -9.41 7.36
CA SER A 273 -25.00 -9.10 6.30
C SER A 273 -25.47 -7.94 5.42
N GLY A 274 -26.75 -7.91 5.06
CA GLY A 274 -27.37 -6.81 4.33
C GLY A 274 -27.30 -5.49 5.12
N LEU A 275 -27.63 -5.53 6.41
CA LEU A 275 -27.51 -4.37 7.30
C LEU A 275 -26.06 -3.90 7.43
N SER A 276 -25.10 -4.81 7.62
CA SER A 276 -23.67 -4.49 7.65
C SER A 276 -23.20 -3.85 6.36
N LEU A 277 -23.66 -4.33 5.20
CA LEU A 277 -23.35 -3.72 3.91
C LEU A 277 -23.95 -2.32 3.81
N CYS A 278 -25.22 -2.13 4.17
CA CYS A 278 -25.86 -0.81 4.18
C CYS A 278 -25.13 0.16 5.13
N LEU A 279 -24.71 -0.30 6.31
CA LEU A 279 -23.90 0.50 7.23
C LEU A 279 -22.54 0.82 6.64
N ALA A 280 -21.85 -0.16 6.05
CA ALA A 280 -20.56 0.05 5.39
C ALA A 280 -20.65 1.06 4.24
N VAL A 281 -21.72 0.99 3.45
CA VAL A 281 -22.03 1.98 2.40
C VAL A 281 -22.41 3.33 3.02
N GLY A 282 -23.12 3.37 4.15
CA GLY A 282 -23.46 4.63 4.84
C GLY A 282 -22.25 5.33 5.47
N VAL A 283 -21.22 4.59 5.88
CA VAL A 283 -20.00 5.09 6.52
C VAL A 283 -18.76 4.93 5.62
N TRP A 284 -18.96 4.77 4.32
CA TRP A 284 -17.89 4.56 3.36
C TRP A 284 -16.96 5.77 3.27
N ASP A 285 -17.54 6.98 3.37
CA ASP A 285 -16.77 8.22 3.41
C ASP A 285 -16.18 8.41 4.81
N ARG A 286 -14.92 7.99 4.94
CA ARG A 286 -14.13 8.11 6.17
C ARG A 286 -13.11 9.25 6.11
N ARG A 287 -13.21 10.12 5.11
CA ARG A 287 -12.33 11.29 4.99
C ARG A 287 -12.53 12.18 6.22
N ASP A 288 -11.43 12.65 6.81
CA ASP A 288 -11.49 13.61 7.91
C ASP A 288 -12.09 14.95 7.45
N SER A 289 -12.40 15.84 8.39
CA SER A 289 -13.02 17.12 8.08
C SER A 289 -12.17 17.98 7.14
N PHE A 290 -10.84 17.92 7.27
CA PHE A 290 -9.93 18.66 6.42
C PHE A 290 -9.86 18.05 5.02
N SER A 291 -9.71 16.72 4.89
CA SER A 291 -9.74 16.04 3.59
C SER A 291 -11.06 16.28 2.85
N ARG A 292 -12.20 16.23 3.55
CA ARG A 292 -13.52 16.58 2.98
C ARG A 292 -13.57 18.03 2.53
N LEU A 293 -13.03 18.95 3.31
CA LEU A 293 -12.95 20.37 2.95
C LEU A 293 -12.13 20.55 1.66
N VAL A 294 -10.95 19.92 1.57
CA VAL A 294 -10.04 19.99 0.41
C VAL A 294 -10.64 19.40 -0.86
N GLU A 295 -11.41 18.31 -0.75
CA GLU A 295 -12.00 17.61 -1.89
C GLU A 295 -13.40 18.13 -2.26
N SER A 296 -13.99 19.01 -1.45
CA SER A 296 -15.25 19.69 -1.77
C SER A 296 -15.02 20.85 -2.74
N PRO A 297 -16.06 21.33 -3.47
CA PRO A 297 -15.95 22.55 -4.25
C PRO A 297 -15.38 23.68 -3.40
N PRO A 298 -14.40 24.45 -3.91
CA PRO A 298 -13.62 25.37 -3.10
C PRO A 298 -14.54 26.38 -2.40
N PRO A 299 -14.67 26.33 -1.07
CA PRO A 299 -15.38 27.39 -0.37
C PRO A 299 -14.56 28.68 -0.52
N LYS A 300 -15.21 29.85 -0.43
CA LYS A 300 -14.48 31.11 -0.32
C LYS A 300 -13.71 31.09 1.01
N THR A 301 -12.41 30.76 0.96
CA THR A 301 -11.60 30.65 2.17
C THR A 301 -11.20 32.05 2.65
N PRO A 302 -11.11 32.29 3.97
CA PRO A 302 -10.74 33.60 4.51
C PRO A 302 -9.33 34.03 4.07
N PHE A 303 -8.50 33.09 3.62
CA PHE A 303 -7.13 33.33 3.16
C PHE A 303 -7.04 33.65 1.66
N THR A 304 -8.09 33.38 0.87
CA THR A 304 -8.03 33.58 -0.61
C THR A 304 -7.76 35.03 -0.97
N GLU A 305 -8.31 35.97 -0.20
CA GLU A 305 -8.14 37.42 -0.41
C GLU A 305 -6.79 37.92 0.12
N LEU A 306 -6.19 37.20 1.09
CA LEU A 306 -4.92 37.57 1.71
C LEU A 306 -3.69 37.06 0.93
N ILE A 307 -3.87 36.01 0.12
CA ILE A 307 -2.80 35.41 -0.66
C ILE A 307 -2.93 35.88 -2.12
N PRO A 308 -1.98 36.67 -2.67
CA PRO A 308 -2.03 37.13 -4.05
C PRO A 308 -2.23 35.99 -5.04
N ALA A 309 -2.97 36.24 -6.13
CA ALA A 309 -3.30 35.21 -7.12
C ALA A 309 -2.07 34.53 -7.75
N ASN A 310 -0.96 35.25 -7.84
CA ASN A 310 0.32 34.80 -8.40
C ASN A 310 1.31 34.29 -7.34
N ALA A 311 0.93 34.23 -6.05
CA ALA A 311 1.82 33.75 -5.01
C ALA A 311 2.01 32.22 -5.06
N THR A 312 3.22 31.77 -4.73
CA THR A 312 3.50 30.35 -4.44
C THR A 312 3.40 30.10 -2.94
N VAL A 313 2.69 29.07 -2.53
CA VAL A 313 2.46 28.76 -1.10
C VAL A 313 3.28 27.55 -0.69
N TYR A 314 4.01 27.67 0.42
CA TYR A 314 4.64 26.53 1.06
C TYR A 314 3.75 26.02 2.21
N TRP A 315 3.18 24.83 2.04
CA TRP A 315 2.43 24.11 3.07
C TRP A 315 2.87 22.64 3.06
N PRO A 316 3.75 22.22 3.99
CA PRO A 316 4.35 20.89 3.99
C PRO A 316 3.31 19.77 3.92
N ASP A 317 3.52 18.79 3.04
CA ASP A 317 2.64 17.62 2.80
C ASP A 317 1.15 17.91 2.54
N ASN A 318 0.77 19.15 2.22
CA ASN A 318 -0.63 19.56 2.01
C ASN A 318 -0.88 20.06 0.58
N LEU A 319 -0.33 19.35 -0.40
CA LEU A 319 -0.39 19.73 -1.82
C LEU A 319 -1.83 19.94 -2.32
N ALA A 320 -2.72 19.01 -1.97
CA ALA A 320 -4.12 19.08 -2.36
C ALA A 320 -4.83 20.32 -1.79
N ALA A 321 -4.52 20.72 -0.55
CA ALA A 321 -5.09 21.92 0.05
C ALA A 321 -4.60 23.19 -0.66
N ILE A 322 -3.31 23.27 -1.02
CA ILE A 322 -2.78 24.41 -1.77
C ILE A 322 -3.50 24.56 -3.13
N TRP A 323 -3.69 23.45 -3.85
CA TRP A 323 -4.32 23.48 -5.16
C TRP A 323 -5.84 23.69 -5.08
N SER A 324 -6.53 22.89 -4.28
CA SER A 324 -8.00 22.89 -4.24
C SER A 324 -8.57 24.00 -3.37
N LEU A 325 -7.98 24.31 -2.20
CA LEU A 325 -8.53 25.32 -1.28
C LEU A 325 -8.01 26.73 -1.56
N LEU A 326 -6.72 26.86 -1.86
CA LEU A 326 -6.11 28.17 -2.09
C LEU A 326 -6.13 28.56 -3.57
N GLY A 327 -6.21 27.59 -4.49
CA GLY A 327 -6.09 27.86 -5.92
C GLY A 327 -4.73 28.50 -6.24
N ARG A 328 -3.66 28.03 -5.59
CA ARG A 328 -2.29 28.58 -5.76
C ARG A 328 -1.32 27.48 -6.18
N ALA A 329 -0.18 27.88 -6.74
CA ALA A 329 0.92 26.96 -6.96
C ALA A 329 1.60 26.62 -5.62
N SER A 330 1.96 25.35 -5.43
CA SER A 330 2.79 24.98 -4.28
C SER A 330 4.25 25.31 -4.57
N HIS A 331 4.89 26.00 -3.62
CA HIS A 331 6.30 26.38 -3.70
C HIS A 331 7.21 25.15 -3.61
N TYR A 332 6.93 24.24 -2.67
CA TYR A 332 7.62 22.97 -2.52
C TYR A 332 6.71 21.94 -1.86
N SER A 333 6.68 20.74 -2.43
CA SER A 333 6.06 19.56 -1.83
C SER A 333 6.75 18.30 -2.33
N ARG A 334 7.05 17.36 -1.43
CA ARG A 334 7.63 16.06 -1.77
C ARG A 334 6.81 15.31 -2.82
N HIS A 335 5.49 15.50 -2.84
CA HIS A 335 4.59 14.88 -3.83
C HIS A 335 4.73 15.48 -5.24
N GLN A 336 4.98 16.78 -5.37
CA GLN A 336 5.22 17.41 -6.69
C GLN A 336 6.51 16.92 -7.33
N ALA A 337 7.47 16.49 -6.50
CA ALA A 337 8.74 15.95 -6.92
C ALA A 337 8.61 14.65 -7.74
N ALA A 338 7.44 14.01 -7.74
CA ALA A 338 7.13 12.91 -8.65
C ALA A 338 7.26 13.34 -10.13
N GLY A 339 7.00 14.62 -10.44
CA GLY A 339 7.18 15.22 -11.77
C GLY A 339 8.63 15.13 -12.29
N MET A 340 9.62 15.07 -11.39
CA MET A 340 11.03 14.92 -11.77
C MET A 340 11.30 13.59 -12.49
N LEU A 341 10.45 12.58 -12.31
CA LEU A 341 10.53 11.33 -13.07
C LEU A 341 10.30 11.55 -14.57
N PHE A 342 9.48 12.55 -14.91
CA PHE A 342 8.94 12.77 -16.24
C PHE A 342 9.73 13.79 -17.07
N SER A 343 10.45 14.70 -16.42
CA SER A 343 11.14 15.81 -17.07
C SER A 343 12.42 16.20 -16.34
N GLN A 344 13.54 16.22 -17.08
CA GLN A 344 14.82 16.70 -16.59
C GLN A 344 14.75 18.18 -16.18
N ALA A 345 14.02 19.01 -16.93
CA ALA A 345 13.84 20.42 -16.61
C ALA A 345 13.13 20.59 -15.25
N THR A 346 12.10 19.79 -14.98
CA THR A 346 11.43 19.77 -13.67
C THR A 346 12.39 19.34 -12.57
N ALA A 347 13.25 18.34 -12.82
CA ALA A 347 14.27 17.92 -11.87
C ALA A 347 15.28 19.04 -11.56
N GLN A 348 15.74 19.77 -12.57
CA GLN A 348 16.67 20.89 -12.40
C GLN A 348 16.04 22.06 -11.62
N THR A 349 14.77 22.39 -11.88
CA THR A 349 14.05 23.42 -11.12
C THR A 349 13.81 22.99 -9.66
N PHE A 350 13.49 21.72 -9.43
CA PHE A 350 13.06 21.24 -8.12
C PHE A 350 14.23 20.84 -7.20
N ALA A 351 15.37 20.44 -7.75
CA ALA A 351 16.57 20.09 -7.00
C ALA A 351 17.04 21.15 -5.98
N PRO A 352 17.21 22.45 -6.35
CA PRO A 352 17.64 23.47 -5.38
C PRO A 352 16.60 23.69 -4.29
N LEU A 353 15.30 23.64 -4.62
CA LEU A 353 14.23 23.75 -3.63
C LEU A 353 14.32 22.61 -2.61
N ARG A 354 14.47 21.37 -3.08
CA ARG A 354 14.65 20.21 -2.20
C ARG A 354 15.83 20.40 -1.24
N LEU A 355 16.97 20.89 -1.72
CA LEU A 355 18.14 21.13 -0.87
C LEU A 355 17.88 22.21 0.18
N ALA A 356 17.17 23.28 -0.18
CA ALA A 356 16.80 24.35 0.75
C ALA A 356 15.83 23.87 1.84
N TYR A 357 14.89 22.98 1.50
CA TYR A 357 13.88 22.46 2.44
C TYR A 357 14.31 21.19 3.19
N LYS A 358 15.37 20.50 2.75
CA LYS A 358 15.89 19.27 3.38
C LYS A 358 16.10 19.41 4.89
N PRO A 359 16.73 20.48 5.43
CA PRO A 359 16.92 20.61 6.88
C PRO A 359 15.59 20.72 7.66
N ILE A 360 14.57 21.33 7.05
CA ILE A 360 13.24 21.43 7.65
C ILE A 360 12.57 20.05 7.69
N ASP A 361 12.65 19.29 6.59
CA ASP A 361 12.13 17.92 6.51
C ASP A 361 12.84 17.00 7.53
N GLU A 362 14.18 17.04 7.59
CA GLU A 362 14.99 16.22 8.50
C GLU A 362 14.81 16.59 9.99
N ALA A 363 14.51 17.85 10.31
CA ALA A 363 14.19 18.25 11.68
C ALA A 363 12.77 17.85 12.10
N ARG A 364 11.84 17.81 11.14
CA ARG A 364 10.43 17.53 11.39
C ARG A 364 10.18 16.05 11.68
N ASP A 365 10.77 15.13 10.91
CA ASP A 365 10.48 13.70 11.03
C ASP A 365 10.76 13.14 12.45
N PRO A 366 11.92 13.42 13.09
CA PRO A 366 12.18 13.01 14.48
C PRO A 366 11.25 13.68 15.49
N CYS A 367 10.86 14.95 15.25
CA CYS A 367 9.93 15.67 16.11
C CYS A 367 8.55 15.00 16.09
N VAL A 368 8.03 14.72 14.88
CA VAL A 368 6.75 14.03 14.70
C VAL A 368 6.79 12.64 15.33
N MET A 369 7.88 11.89 15.14
CA MET A 369 8.05 10.58 15.78
C MET A 369 8.08 10.67 17.31
N GLY A 370 8.78 11.65 17.88
CA GLY A 370 8.85 11.86 19.33
C GLY A 370 7.49 12.22 19.92
N VAL A 371 6.74 13.11 19.25
CA VAL A 371 5.38 13.50 19.67
C VAL A 371 4.40 12.34 19.51
N ALA A 372 4.55 11.50 18.49
CA ALA A 372 3.68 10.33 18.30
C ALA A 372 3.77 9.29 19.44
N LEU A 373 4.81 9.36 20.28
CA LEU A 373 4.98 8.47 21.45
C LEU A 373 4.38 9.03 22.76
N GLY A 374 3.57 10.10 22.69
CA GLY A 374 2.80 10.59 23.85
C GLY A 374 2.72 12.12 24.02
N GLY A 375 3.05 12.91 23.00
CA GLY A 375 2.97 14.37 23.03
C GLY A 375 1.60 14.91 22.57
N THR A 376 1.28 16.16 22.93
CA THR A 376 -0.03 16.81 22.70
C THR A 376 -0.25 17.29 21.25
N PRO A 377 -1.50 17.59 20.79
CA PRO A 377 -1.73 18.04 19.42
C PRO A 377 -0.98 19.34 19.13
N GLU A 378 -0.81 20.18 20.16
CA GLU A 378 -0.05 21.42 20.11
C GLU A 378 1.44 21.14 19.87
N MET A 379 2.00 20.08 20.46
CA MET A 379 3.38 19.67 20.19
C MET A 379 3.57 19.19 18.75
N LEU A 380 2.59 18.49 18.19
CA LEU A 380 2.65 18.05 16.78
C LEU A 380 2.54 19.26 15.83
N ALA A 381 1.66 20.21 16.16
CA ALA A 381 1.57 21.48 15.44
C ALA A 381 2.87 22.27 15.53
N ALA A 382 3.55 22.25 16.68
CA ALA A 382 4.87 22.86 16.84
C ALA A 382 5.94 22.19 15.95
N CYS A 383 5.87 20.87 15.74
CA CYS A 383 6.75 20.18 14.79
C CYS A 383 6.55 20.65 13.34
N ALA A 384 5.38 21.17 12.98
CA ALA A 384 5.11 21.70 11.64
C ALA A 384 5.70 23.10 11.41
N THR A 385 6.11 23.80 12.48
CA THR A 385 6.75 25.12 12.39
C THR A 385 8.27 24.99 12.39
N PRO A 386 8.99 25.62 11.44
CA PRO A 386 10.45 25.65 11.47
C PRO A 386 10.92 26.30 12.78
N ILE A 387 11.67 25.56 13.59
CA ILE A 387 12.27 26.12 14.80
C ILE A 387 13.33 27.12 14.35
N THR A 388 13.09 28.41 14.54
CA THR A 388 14.14 29.41 14.34
C THR A 388 15.25 29.12 15.35
N GLN A 389 16.51 29.05 14.89
CA GLN A 389 17.65 28.60 15.71
C GLN A 389 17.84 29.36 17.04
N GLY A 390 17.19 30.53 17.22
CA GLY A 390 17.20 31.30 18.46
C GLY A 390 16.32 30.75 19.60
N SER A 391 15.37 29.83 19.37
CA SER A 391 14.44 29.35 20.41
C SER A 391 14.85 28.03 21.07
N ARG A 392 15.90 27.35 20.59
CA ARG A 392 16.40 26.09 21.19
C ARG A 392 17.10 26.27 22.54
N ALA A 393 17.67 27.45 22.81
CA ALA A 393 18.42 27.68 24.04
C ALA A 393 17.53 27.76 25.31
N SER A 394 16.22 27.96 25.16
CA SER A 394 15.31 28.17 26.30
C SER A 394 14.36 27.00 26.58
N SER A 395 14.28 26.00 25.69
CA SER A 395 13.27 24.94 25.74
C SER A 395 13.80 23.54 26.06
N MET A 396 15.12 23.35 26.13
CA MET A 396 15.74 22.09 26.61
C MET A 396 16.14 22.13 28.09
N GLY A 397 15.62 23.09 28.86
CA GLY A 397 15.60 23.03 30.31
C GLY A 397 14.44 22.14 30.78
N LEU A 398 14.56 20.83 30.54
CA LEU A 398 13.74 19.77 31.15
C LEU A 398 14.66 18.66 31.65
#